data_AF-A0A9J6GG42-F1
#
_entry.id   AF-A0A9J6GG42-F1
#
_cell.length_a   1.000
_cell.length_b   1.000
_cell.length_c   1.000
_cell.angle_alpha   90.00
_cell.angle_beta   90.00
_cell.angle_gamma   90.00
#
_symmetry.space_group_name_H-M   'P 1'
#
loop_
_entity.id
_entity.type
_entity.pdbx_description
1 polymer ?
#
loop_
_entity_poly.entity_id
_entity_poly.type
_entity_poly.pdbx_seq_one_letter_code
_entity_poly.pdbx_strand_id
1 'polypeptide(L)'
;MCIAVRACVCRDVTDRHFFGFPDEDVTQLLGRITRFFLWKQLDAKRFPSLKTKLIRYFNMSTPARRRLMRDFKRLQEDPPAGVSGAPTDNNIMIWNAVIFGPHDTPFEDGTFKLTLEFTEEYPNKPPTVRFVSKMFHPNVYADGSICLDILQNRWSPTYDVSAILTSIQSLLDEPNPNSPANSLAAQLYQENRREYEKRVAAIVEQSWLNFNDDEGKESKKDGS
;
A
#
# COMPACT_ATOMS: atom_id res chain seq x y z
N MET A 1 -20.16 -28.30 -31.38
CA MET A 1 -20.65 -28.90 -30.12
C MET A 1 -20.28 -27.95 -29.00
N CYS A 2 -21.13 -26.94 -28.81
CA CYS A 2 -21.10 -26.03 -27.66
C CYS A 2 -21.72 -26.75 -26.47
N ILE A 3 -21.15 -26.61 -25.28
CA ILE A 3 -21.91 -26.70 -24.04
C ILE A 3 -21.62 -25.42 -23.26
N ALA A 4 -22.60 -24.53 -23.31
CA ALA A 4 -22.78 -23.42 -22.41
C ALA A 4 -23.74 -23.87 -21.31
N VAL A 5 -23.51 -23.47 -20.05
CA VAL A 5 -24.59 -23.28 -19.07
C VAL A 5 -24.22 -22.14 -18.12
N ARG A 6 -24.87 -20.98 -18.35
CA ARG A 6 -25.55 -20.06 -17.40
C ARG A 6 -24.79 -19.58 -16.15
N ALA A 7 -24.66 -18.28 -15.84
CA ALA A 7 -25.62 -17.16 -15.87
C ALA A 7 -26.95 -17.44 -15.13
N CYS A 8 -27.02 -17.05 -13.85
CA CYS A 8 -28.25 -16.76 -13.11
C CYS A 8 -28.24 -15.23 -12.85
N VAL A 9 -28.87 -14.42 -13.72
CA VAL A 9 -30.22 -13.80 -13.61
C VAL A 9 -30.28 -12.82 -12.41
N CYS A 10 -30.14 -11.50 -12.58
CA CYS A 10 -31.07 -10.47 -13.11
C CYS A 10 -32.36 -10.19 -12.30
N ARG A 11 -32.63 -8.88 -12.12
CA ARG A 11 -33.89 -8.16 -11.77
C ARG A 11 -34.23 -8.10 -10.28
N ASP A 12 -34.72 -7.00 -9.69
CA ASP A 12 -35.32 -5.73 -10.14
C ASP A 12 -34.64 -4.57 -9.37
N VAL A 13 -34.60 -3.29 -9.79
CA VAL A 13 -35.71 -2.39 -10.06
C VAL A 13 -35.21 -1.28 -10.99
N THR A 14 -35.92 -1.08 -12.09
CA THR A 14 -35.93 0.20 -12.78
C THR A 14 -37.06 1.00 -12.16
N ASP A 15 -36.74 2.12 -11.51
CA ASP A 15 -37.70 3.19 -11.38
C ASP A 15 -37.04 4.54 -11.68
N ARG A 16 -37.82 5.34 -12.38
CA ARG A 16 -37.43 6.55 -13.08
C ARG A 16 -37.61 7.77 -12.17
N HIS A 17 -36.74 8.76 -12.40
CA HIS A 17 -36.95 10.22 -12.25
C HIS A 17 -36.52 10.93 -10.95
N PHE A 18 -36.01 12.15 -11.20
CA PHE A 18 -35.62 13.26 -10.31
C PHE A 18 -34.25 13.11 -9.61
N PHE A 19 -33.19 13.87 -9.88
CA PHE A 19 -32.99 15.23 -10.40
C PHE A 19 -31.74 15.31 -11.30
N GLY A 20 -31.73 16.23 -12.26
CA GLY A 20 -30.70 16.34 -13.30
C GLY A 20 -29.37 16.94 -12.87
N PHE A 21 -28.30 16.44 -13.48
CA PHE A 21 -27.00 17.10 -13.67
C PHE A 21 -26.41 16.68 -15.04
N PRO A 22 -25.58 17.51 -15.70
CA PRO A 22 -25.16 17.32 -17.09
C PRO A 22 -24.22 16.12 -17.29
N ASP A 23 -24.42 15.38 -18.39
CA ASP A 23 -23.68 14.23 -18.88
C ASP A 23 -22.26 14.57 -19.40
N GLU A 24 -21.36 15.00 -18.52
CA GLU A 24 -19.92 15.03 -18.77
C GLU A 24 -19.17 14.55 -17.52
N ASP A 25 -19.02 13.23 -17.32
CA ASP A 25 -17.81 12.65 -16.68
C ASP A 25 -17.79 11.12 -16.45
N VAL A 26 -18.72 10.33 -17.00
CA VAL A 26 -18.68 8.86 -16.79
C VAL A 26 -17.83 8.11 -17.84
N THR A 27 -17.49 8.77 -18.95
CA THR A 27 -16.71 8.18 -20.06
C THR A 27 -15.19 8.37 -19.94
N GLN A 28 -14.69 9.27 -19.09
CA GLN A 28 -13.25 9.42 -18.84
C GLN A 28 -12.70 8.45 -17.78
N LEU A 29 -13.55 8.00 -16.86
CA LEU A 29 -13.14 7.05 -15.81
C LEU A 29 -13.08 5.58 -16.29
N LEU A 30 -13.84 5.24 -17.34
CA LEU A 30 -13.82 3.89 -17.94
C LEU A 30 -12.80 3.74 -19.09
N GLY A 31 -12.18 4.83 -19.56
CA GLY A 31 -11.15 4.82 -20.60
C GLY A 31 -9.70 4.58 -20.10
N ARG A 32 -9.48 4.63 -18.79
CA ARG A 32 -8.16 4.37 -18.16
C ARG A 32 -8.03 2.97 -17.57
N ILE A 33 -9.13 2.31 -17.23
CA ILE A 33 -9.13 0.92 -16.74
C ILE A 33 -9.26 -0.10 -17.88
N THR A 34 -9.80 0.29 -19.04
CA THR A 34 -9.87 -0.59 -20.23
C THR A 34 -8.62 -0.61 -21.10
N ARG A 35 -7.60 0.23 -20.81
CA ARG A 35 -6.28 0.12 -21.45
C ARG A 35 -5.31 -0.84 -20.76
N PHE A 36 -5.68 -1.39 -19.61
CA PHE A 36 -4.93 -2.46 -18.95
C PHE A 36 -5.37 -3.87 -19.40
N PHE A 37 -6.58 -3.99 -19.97
CA PHE A 37 -7.14 -5.28 -20.41
C PHE A 37 -7.03 -5.57 -21.92
N LEU A 38 -6.35 -4.72 -22.70
CA LEU A 38 -6.01 -5.00 -24.11
C LEU A 38 -4.50 -5.23 -24.36
N TRP A 39 -3.69 -5.39 -23.30
CA TRP A 39 -2.29 -5.80 -23.43
C TRP A 39 -2.09 -7.32 -23.33
N LYS A 40 -3.11 -8.13 -23.65
CA LYS A 40 -2.94 -9.57 -23.88
C LYS A 40 -3.06 -9.98 -25.35
N GLN A 41 -2.94 -9.03 -26.28
CA GLN A 41 -2.95 -9.32 -27.71
C GLN A 41 -2.05 -8.41 -28.55
N LEU A 42 -0.89 -8.00 -28.01
CA LEU A 42 0.15 -7.39 -28.83
C LEU A 42 1.14 -8.46 -29.28
N ASP A 43 1.00 -8.83 -30.54
CA ASP A 43 1.90 -9.70 -31.28
C ASP A 43 3.36 -9.38 -30.99
N ALA A 44 4.04 -10.37 -30.41
CA ALA A 44 5.45 -10.45 -30.12
C ALA A 44 6.40 -10.21 -31.32
N LYS A 45 5.87 -9.92 -32.51
CA LYS A 45 6.59 -9.79 -33.78
C LYS A 45 6.74 -8.35 -34.29
N ARG A 46 6.03 -7.36 -33.72
CA ARG A 46 5.95 -6.02 -34.33
C ARG A 46 6.98 -4.99 -33.84
N PHE A 47 7.68 -5.23 -32.73
CA PHE A 47 8.70 -4.29 -32.21
C PHE A 47 9.90 -5.03 -31.60
N PRO A 48 10.85 -5.51 -32.43
CA PRO A 48 12.05 -6.16 -31.92
C PRO A 48 12.91 -5.23 -31.04
N SER A 49 12.95 -3.92 -31.33
CA SER A 49 13.77 -2.95 -30.58
C SER A 49 13.26 -2.61 -29.17
N LEU A 50 11.94 -2.64 -28.94
CA LEU A 50 11.33 -2.41 -27.62
C LEU A 50 11.52 -3.62 -26.70
N LYS A 51 11.45 -4.84 -27.25
CA LYS A 51 11.85 -6.04 -26.52
C LYS A 51 13.32 -5.95 -26.12
N THR A 52 14.22 -5.56 -27.02
CA THR A 52 15.65 -5.43 -26.69
C THR A 52 15.95 -4.33 -25.67
N LYS A 53 15.20 -3.21 -25.67
CA LYS A 53 15.32 -2.16 -24.64
C LYS A 53 14.80 -2.62 -23.27
N LEU A 54 13.65 -3.29 -23.22
CA LEU A 54 13.07 -3.81 -21.98
C LEU A 54 13.89 -4.98 -21.42
N ILE A 55 14.41 -5.85 -22.28
CA ILE A 55 15.33 -6.94 -21.94
C ILE A 55 16.69 -6.39 -21.47
N ARG A 56 17.23 -5.32 -22.07
CA ARG A 56 18.45 -4.65 -21.57
C ARG A 56 18.25 -4.01 -20.20
N TYR A 57 17.09 -3.42 -19.93
CA TYR A 57 16.74 -2.90 -18.60
C TYR A 57 16.66 -4.03 -17.56
N PHE A 58 16.10 -5.18 -17.95
CA PHE A 58 16.10 -6.40 -17.13
C PHE A 58 17.52 -6.96 -16.89
N ASN A 59 18.42 -6.86 -17.88
CA ASN A 59 19.77 -7.45 -17.83
C ASN A 59 20.80 -6.61 -17.03
N MET A 60 20.43 -5.42 -16.56
CA MET A 60 21.24 -4.54 -15.70
C MET A 60 20.74 -4.48 -14.25
N SER A 61 19.72 -5.26 -13.90
CA SER A 61 19.10 -5.19 -12.58
C SER A 61 19.91 -5.98 -11.53
N THR A 62 20.36 -5.28 -10.49
CA THR A 62 21.04 -5.89 -9.33
C THR A 62 20.18 -7.02 -8.73
N PRO A 63 20.79 -8.00 -8.04
CA PRO A 63 20.04 -9.06 -7.37
C PRO A 63 18.90 -8.54 -6.49
N ALA A 64 19.15 -7.44 -5.76
CA ALA A 64 18.15 -6.73 -4.96
C ALA A 64 16.97 -6.24 -5.81
N ARG A 65 17.23 -5.52 -6.91
CA ARG A 65 16.17 -5.04 -7.81
C ARG A 65 15.37 -6.19 -8.42
N ARG A 66 16.02 -7.29 -8.81
CA ARG A 66 15.31 -8.50 -9.30
C ARG A 66 14.43 -9.13 -8.24
N ARG A 67 14.88 -9.11 -6.98
CA ARG A 67 14.07 -9.58 -5.85
C ARG A 67 12.86 -8.67 -5.64
N LEU A 68 13.05 -7.35 -5.62
CA LEU A 68 11.96 -6.38 -5.44
C LEU A 68 10.90 -6.48 -6.54
N MET A 69 11.28 -6.68 -7.80
CA MET A 69 10.31 -6.92 -8.89
C MET A 69 9.47 -8.18 -8.66
N ARG A 70 10.06 -9.23 -8.06
CA ARG A 70 9.35 -10.46 -7.72
C ARG A 70 8.38 -10.24 -6.57
N ASP A 71 8.82 -9.53 -5.53
CA ASP A 71 7.99 -9.22 -4.37
C ASP A 71 6.82 -8.31 -4.79
N PHE A 72 7.05 -7.37 -5.70
CA PHE A 72 5.99 -6.53 -6.28
C PHE A 72 4.97 -7.34 -7.05
N LYS A 73 5.45 -8.25 -7.90
CA LYS A 73 4.58 -9.15 -8.64
C LYS A 73 3.74 -10.01 -7.70
N ARG A 74 4.33 -10.57 -6.65
CA ARG A 74 3.61 -11.37 -5.65
C ARG A 74 2.53 -10.54 -4.94
N LEU A 75 2.87 -9.32 -4.53
CA LEU A 75 1.93 -8.41 -3.88
C LEU A 75 0.75 -8.03 -4.80
N GLN A 76 0.97 -7.95 -6.12
CA GLN A 76 -0.12 -7.72 -7.09
C GLN A 76 -0.97 -8.95 -7.38
N GLU A 77 -0.36 -10.14 -7.43
CA GLU A 77 -1.07 -11.39 -7.71
C GLU A 77 -1.91 -11.87 -6.53
N ASP A 78 -1.43 -11.64 -5.30
CA ASP A 78 -2.10 -12.05 -4.06
C ASP A 78 -1.91 -10.96 -2.99
N PRO A 79 -2.65 -9.84 -3.09
CA PRO A 79 -2.55 -8.75 -2.12
C PRO A 79 -3.18 -9.18 -0.77
N PRO A 80 -2.45 -9.06 0.36
CA PRO A 80 -3.04 -9.35 1.66
C PRO A 80 -4.16 -8.35 1.99
N ALA A 81 -5.15 -8.82 2.74
CA ALA A 81 -6.28 -7.98 3.12
C ALA A 81 -5.81 -6.76 3.94
N GLY A 82 -6.29 -5.57 3.57
CA GLY A 82 -6.02 -4.36 4.32
C GLY A 82 -4.61 -3.78 4.15
N VAL A 83 -3.77 -4.30 3.25
CA VAL A 83 -2.45 -3.70 2.94
C VAL A 83 -2.26 -3.52 1.44
N SER A 84 -1.54 -2.49 1.05
CA SER A 84 -1.15 -2.24 -0.34
C SER A 84 0.24 -1.60 -0.39
N GLY A 85 0.97 -1.80 -1.48
CA GLY A 85 2.30 -1.23 -1.64
C GLY A 85 2.77 -1.23 -3.09
N ALA A 86 3.51 -0.20 -3.46
CA ALA A 86 4.10 -0.07 -4.79
C ALA A 86 5.43 0.69 -4.74
N PRO A 87 6.37 0.39 -5.65
CA PRO A 87 7.56 1.21 -5.83
C PRO A 87 7.18 2.61 -6.32
N THR A 88 7.99 3.60 -5.98
CA THR A 88 7.89 4.95 -6.58
C THR A 88 8.27 4.92 -8.06
N ASP A 89 7.71 5.83 -8.85
CA ASP A 89 7.90 5.89 -10.31
C ASP A 89 9.38 6.00 -10.72
N ASN A 90 10.16 6.71 -9.91
CA ASN A 90 11.55 7.03 -10.22
C ASN A 90 12.55 6.06 -9.59
N ASN A 91 12.17 5.32 -8.53
CA ASN A 91 13.10 4.50 -7.79
C ASN A 91 12.44 3.24 -7.19
N ILE A 92 12.77 2.07 -7.76
CA ILE A 92 12.31 0.77 -7.26
C ILE A 92 12.82 0.45 -5.84
N MET A 93 13.84 1.14 -5.35
CA MET A 93 14.37 0.96 -4.00
C MET A 93 13.58 1.75 -2.95
N ILE A 94 12.61 2.56 -3.36
CA ILE A 94 11.74 3.30 -2.45
C ILE A 94 10.30 2.92 -2.79
N TRP A 95 9.55 2.47 -1.80
CA TRP A 95 8.17 2.06 -1.96
C TRP A 95 7.27 2.89 -1.05
N ASN A 96 6.08 3.17 -1.55
CA ASN A 96 4.99 3.70 -0.77
C ASN A 96 4.02 2.56 -0.49
N ALA A 97 3.58 2.46 0.76
CA ALA A 97 2.60 1.48 1.18
C ALA A 97 1.49 2.14 1.99
N VAL A 98 0.35 1.47 2.02
CA VAL A 98 -0.82 1.86 2.78
C VAL A 98 -1.28 0.66 3.59
N ILE A 99 -1.54 0.88 4.87
CA ILE A 99 -2.12 -0.11 5.78
C ILE A 99 -3.43 0.46 6.30
N PHE A 100 -4.50 -0.30 6.10
CA PHE A 100 -5.78 -0.06 6.76
C PHE A 100 -5.72 -0.61 8.18
N GLY A 101 -6.26 0.16 9.12
CA GLY A 101 -6.39 -0.26 10.50
C GLY A 101 -7.16 -1.58 10.61
N PRO A 102 -6.68 -2.56 11.40
CA PRO A 102 -7.40 -3.81 11.59
C PRO A 102 -8.77 -3.58 12.25
N HIS A 103 -9.74 -4.42 11.90
CA HIS A 103 -11.06 -4.45 12.55
C HIS A 103 -10.95 -4.74 14.04
N ASP A 104 -11.92 -4.27 14.82
CA ASP A 104 -11.98 -4.47 16.28
C ASP A 104 -10.79 -3.84 17.04
N THR A 105 -10.06 -2.93 16.40
CA THR A 105 -8.97 -2.16 17.02
C THR A 105 -9.31 -0.67 17.07
N PRO A 106 -8.67 0.11 17.96
CA PRO A 106 -8.83 1.57 17.97
C PRO A 106 -8.36 2.24 16.67
N PHE A 107 -7.61 1.51 15.82
CA PHE A 107 -7.11 1.99 14.54
C PHE A 107 -8.09 1.74 13.38
N GLU A 108 -9.21 1.04 13.61
CA GLU A 108 -10.24 0.76 12.62
C GLU A 108 -10.66 2.03 11.85
N ASP A 109 -10.98 1.86 10.57
CA ASP A 109 -11.23 2.93 9.58
C ASP A 109 -10.06 3.90 9.32
N GLY A 110 -8.95 3.75 10.04
CA GLY A 110 -7.71 4.49 9.80
C GLY A 110 -7.01 4.02 8.54
N THR A 111 -6.42 4.96 7.79
CA THR A 111 -5.62 4.66 6.61
C THR A 111 -4.23 5.26 6.74
N PHE A 112 -3.24 4.41 6.98
CA PHE A 112 -1.89 4.84 7.35
C PHE A 112 -0.91 4.66 6.18
N LYS A 113 -0.24 5.74 5.79
CA LYS A 113 0.78 5.75 4.74
C LYS A 113 2.15 5.40 5.34
N LEU A 114 2.91 4.57 4.64
CA LEU A 114 4.27 4.16 5.01
C LEU A 114 5.21 4.31 3.81
N THR A 115 6.50 4.49 4.11
CA THR A 115 7.59 4.42 3.14
C THR A 115 8.53 3.29 3.54
N LEU A 116 8.92 2.48 2.55
CA LEU A 116 9.93 1.43 2.69
C LEU A 116 11.13 1.81 1.82
N GLU A 117 12.30 1.86 2.44
CA GLU A 117 13.57 2.17 1.78
C GLU A 117 14.46 0.93 1.80
N PHE A 118 14.78 0.44 0.61
CA PHE A 118 15.60 -0.73 0.37
C PHE A 118 17.04 -0.34 0.02
N THR A 119 17.98 -1.20 0.36
CA THR A 119 19.39 -1.07 -0.04
C THR A 119 19.75 -2.17 -1.05
N GLU A 120 20.90 -2.05 -1.72
CA GLU A 120 21.38 -3.09 -2.65
C GLU A 120 21.73 -4.42 -1.94
N GLU A 121 21.72 -4.43 -0.60
CA GLU A 121 21.90 -5.63 0.21
C GLU A 121 20.59 -6.40 0.44
N TYR A 122 19.44 -5.91 -0.04
CA TYR A 122 18.18 -6.63 0.05
C TYR A 122 18.21 -7.94 -0.78
N PRO A 123 17.71 -9.09 -0.26
CA PRO A 123 17.00 -9.29 1.01
C PRO A 123 17.90 -9.72 2.19
N ASN A 124 19.22 -9.66 2.07
CA ASN A 124 20.12 -10.03 3.18
C ASN A 124 20.01 -9.05 4.35
N LYS A 125 19.78 -7.77 4.06
CA LYS A 125 19.42 -6.75 5.05
C LYS A 125 17.94 -6.35 4.94
N PRO A 126 17.28 -6.04 6.07
CA PRO A 126 15.92 -5.53 6.06
C PRO A 126 15.84 -4.16 5.39
N PRO A 127 14.68 -3.78 4.82
CA PRO A 127 14.41 -2.40 4.49
C PRO A 127 14.22 -1.55 5.75
N THR A 128 14.45 -0.25 5.62
CA THR A 128 14.01 0.72 6.63
C THR A 128 12.55 1.06 6.36
N VAL A 129 11.68 0.90 7.36
CA VAL A 129 10.26 1.19 7.23
C VAL A 129 9.85 2.29 8.19
N ARG A 130 9.10 3.27 7.69
CA ARG A 130 8.60 4.40 8.47
C ARG A 130 7.15 4.72 8.12
N PHE A 131 6.36 5.09 9.11
CA PHE A 131 5.07 5.73 8.89
C PHE A 131 5.28 7.18 8.41
N VAL A 132 4.62 7.53 7.32
CA VAL A 132 4.50 8.92 6.85
C VAL A 132 3.36 9.61 7.58
N SER A 133 2.27 8.87 7.82
CA SER A 133 1.19 9.33 8.69
C SER A 133 1.68 9.47 10.13
N LYS A 134 1.18 10.47 10.86
CA LYS A 134 1.39 10.54 12.31
C LYS A 134 0.78 9.32 12.97
N MET A 135 1.50 8.74 13.94
CA MET A 135 1.06 7.55 14.66
C MET A 135 1.15 7.77 16.16
N PHE A 136 0.17 7.23 16.88
CA PHE A 136 0.20 7.11 18.33
C PHE A 136 0.08 5.64 18.71
N HIS A 137 1.22 4.95 18.79
CA HIS A 137 1.29 3.51 19.01
C HIS A 137 2.48 3.15 19.92
N PRO A 138 2.37 2.19 20.85
CA PRO A 138 3.47 1.82 21.76
C PRO A 138 4.78 1.48 21.07
N ASN A 139 4.73 0.85 19.88
CA ASN A 139 5.90 0.41 19.12
C ASN A 139 6.28 1.31 17.93
N VAL A 140 5.72 2.53 17.84
CA VAL A 140 6.08 3.51 16.80
C VAL A 140 6.69 4.74 17.43
N TYR A 141 7.87 5.15 16.95
CA TYR A 141 8.57 6.35 17.39
C TYR A 141 7.92 7.63 16.83
N ALA A 142 8.25 8.78 17.40
CA ALA A 142 7.71 10.08 16.97
C ALA A 142 8.11 10.46 15.52
N ASP A 143 9.21 9.91 15.02
CA ASP A 143 9.67 10.08 13.63
C ASP A 143 9.03 9.08 12.65
N GLY A 144 8.11 8.23 13.12
CA GLY A 144 7.44 7.21 12.33
C GLY A 144 8.21 5.90 12.19
N SER A 145 9.44 5.80 12.72
CA SER A 145 10.17 4.52 12.72
C SER A 145 9.47 3.48 13.59
N ILE A 146 9.61 2.20 13.22
CA ILE A 146 8.86 1.10 13.82
C ILE A 146 9.82 0.20 14.61
N CYS A 147 9.52 -0.04 15.87
CA CYS A 147 10.21 -1.04 16.67
C CYS A 147 9.55 -2.41 16.46
N LEU A 148 10.00 -3.11 15.42
CA LEU A 148 9.56 -4.46 15.08
C LEU A 148 10.79 -5.37 14.92
N ASP A 149 10.79 -6.49 15.63
CA ASP A 149 11.89 -7.44 15.72
C ASP A 149 12.28 -8.06 14.37
N ILE A 150 11.30 -8.35 13.50
CA ILE A 150 11.56 -8.87 12.17
C ILE A 150 12.30 -7.85 11.30
N LEU A 151 12.21 -6.54 11.58
CA LEU A 151 12.97 -5.50 10.89
C LEU A 151 14.36 -5.26 11.51
N GLN A 152 14.71 -5.99 12.57
CA GLN A 152 15.95 -5.84 13.33
C GLN A 152 16.69 -7.17 13.43
N ASN A 153 16.76 -7.74 14.64
CA ASN A 153 17.53 -8.93 14.97
C ASN A 153 16.89 -10.24 14.51
N ARG A 154 15.57 -10.26 14.22
CA ARG A 154 14.85 -11.43 13.71
C ARG A 154 14.59 -11.38 12.21
N TRP A 155 15.28 -10.50 11.48
CA TRP A 155 15.20 -10.43 10.02
C TRP A 155 15.66 -11.74 9.37
N SER A 156 14.91 -12.18 8.36
CA SER A 156 15.24 -13.30 7.50
C SER A 156 15.08 -12.91 6.04
N PRO A 157 16.02 -13.26 5.14
CA PRO A 157 15.90 -13.02 3.70
C PRO A 157 14.72 -13.75 3.02
N THR A 158 14.03 -14.61 3.76
CA THR A 158 12.79 -15.25 3.33
C THR A 158 11.59 -14.32 3.35
N TYR A 159 11.61 -13.27 4.18
CA TYR A 159 10.54 -12.27 4.23
C TYR A 159 10.49 -11.45 2.94
N ASP A 160 9.29 -11.21 2.45
CA ASP A 160 9.00 -10.33 1.33
C ASP A 160 8.22 -9.10 1.80
N VAL A 161 7.95 -8.18 0.88
CA VAL A 161 7.21 -6.95 1.17
C VAL A 161 5.83 -7.24 1.76
N SER A 162 5.16 -8.28 1.25
CA SER A 162 3.86 -8.73 1.78
C SER A 162 3.95 -9.11 3.25
N ALA A 163 4.90 -9.97 3.63
CA ALA A 163 5.10 -10.41 5.01
C ALA A 163 5.43 -9.23 5.95
N ILE A 164 6.23 -8.27 5.48
CA ILE A 164 6.57 -7.06 6.24
C ILE A 164 5.31 -6.24 6.53
N LEU A 165 4.50 -5.94 5.50
CA LEU A 165 3.29 -5.12 5.66
C LEU A 165 2.25 -5.80 6.54
N THR A 166 2.03 -7.11 6.36
CA THR A 166 1.12 -7.89 7.21
C THR A 166 1.59 -7.90 8.66
N SER A 167 2.90 -8.02 8.92
CA SER A 167 3.43 -8.00 10.28
C SER A 167 3.27 -6.63 10.95
N ILE A 168 3.39 -5.53 10.19
CA ILE A 168 3.12 -4.19 10.70
C ILE A 168 1.62 -4.02 10.98
N GLN A 169 0.74 -4.56 10.13
CA GLN A 169 -0.70 -4.55 10.38
C GLN A 169 -1.05 -5.33 11.66
N SER A 170 -0.49 -6.53 11.86
CA SER A 170 -0.67 -7.30 13.10
C SER A 170 -0.12 -6.58 14.33
N LEU A 171 0.94 -5.78 14.19
CA LEU A 171 1.47 -4.97 15.28
C LEU A 171 0.48 -3.90 15.76
N LEU A 172 -0.40 -3.38 14.88
CA LEU A 172 -1.44 -2.44 15.26
C LEU A 172 -2.56 -3.08 16.10
N ASP A 173 -2.81 -4.37 15.85
CA ASP A 173 -3.80 -5.18 16.59
C ASP A 173 -3.26 -5.64 17.95
N GLU A 174 -2.02 -6.14 17.97
CA GLU A 174 -1.35 -6.64 19.16
C GLU A 174 -0.08 -5.82 19.50
N PRO A 175 -0.22 -4.64 20.14
CA PRO A 175 0.94 -3.87 20.59
C PRO A 175 1.79 -4.65 21.59
N ASN A 176 3.12 -4.51 21.51
CA ASN A 176 4.06 -5.09 22.47
C ASN A 176 4.50 -4.04 23.51
N PRO A 177 3.92 -4.02 24.72
CA PRO A 177 4.25 -3.01 25.73
C PRO A 177 5.56 -3.29 26.48
N ASN A 178 6.20 -4.45 26.29
CA ASN A 178 7.43 -4.82 27.00
C ASN A 178 8.68 -4.07 26.47
N SER A 179 8.60 -3.53 25.26
CA SER A 179 9.69 -2.75 24.65
C SER A 179 9.10 -1.59 23.85
N PRO A 180 8.56 -0.57 24.54
CA PRO A 180 7.86 0.51 23.87
C PRO A 180 8.84 1.49 23.24
N ALA A 181 8.58 1.83 21.97
CA ALA A 181 9.18 2.98 21.30
C ALA A 181 8.59 4.31 21.81
N ASN A 182 7.32 4.27 22.23
CA ASN A 182 6.59 5.40 22.78
C ASN A 182 6.08 5.04 24.18
N SER A 183 6.83 5.44 25.21
CA SER A 183 6.51 5.15 26.60
C SER A 183 5.16 5.72 27.03
N LEU A 184 4.77 6.88 26.49
CA LEU A 184 3.48 7.50 26.81
C LEU A 184 2.31 6.68 26.24
N ALA A 185 2.42 6.22 24.99
CA ALA A 185 1.41 5.36 24.38
C ALA A 185 1.30 4.03 25.14
N ALA A 186 2.43 3.42 25.54
CA ALA A 186 2.45 2.19 26.32
C ALA A 186 1.84 2.35 27.72
N GLN A 187 2.17 3.43 28.42
CA GLN A 187 1.60 3.73 29.73
C GLN A 187 0.08 3.93 29.64
N LEU A 188 -0.39 4.74 28.69
CA LEU A 188 -1.84 4.95 28.51
C LEU A 188 -2.54 3.65 28.09
N TYR A 189 -1.91 2.82 27.26
CA TYR A 189 -2.46 1.53 26.87
C TYR A 189 -2.68 0.60 28.07
N GLN A 190 -1.78 0.62 29.06
CA GLN A 190 -1.85 -0.21 30.27
C GLN A 190 -2.71 0.39 31.38
N GLU A 191 -2.60 1.68 31.64
CA GLU A 191 -3.19 2.36 32.81
C GLU A 191 -4.52 3.05 32.50
N ASN A 192 -4.71 3.55 31.27
CA ASN A 192 -5.88 4.34 30.88
C ASN A 192 -6.27 4.11 29.42
N ARG A 193 -6.82 2.92 29.15
CA ARG A 193 -7.24 2.49 27.82
C ARG A 193 -8.17 3.50 27.12
N ARG A 194 -9.06 4.15 27.88
CA ARG A 194 -10.00 5.14 27.34
C ARG A 194 -9.30 6.39 26.77
N GLU A 195 -8.30 6.92 27.47
CA GLU A 195 -7.53 8.06 26.97
C GLU A 195 -6.61 7.65 25.81
N TYR A 196 -6.07 6.42 25.83
CA TYR A 196 -5.34 5.86 24.69
C TYR A 196 -6.22 5.83 23.44
N GLU A 197 -7.40 5.20 23.52
CA GLU A 197 -8.36 5.09 22.41
C GLU A 197 -8.77 6.47 21.88
N LYS A 198 -9.03 7.43 22.76
CA LYS A 198 -9.36 8.81 22.37
C LYS A 198 -8.25 9.45 21.52
N ARG A 199 -6.99 9.22 21.87
CA ARG A 199 -5.84 9.74 21.10
C ARG A 199 -5.66 9.01 19.78
N VAL A 200 -5.87 7.70 19.77
CA VAL A 200 -5.81 6.92 18.52
C VAL A 200 -6.94 7.35 17.57
N ALA A 201 -8.16 7.56 18.05
CA ALA A 201 -9.27 8.05 17.24
C ALA A 201 -8.94 9.39 16.56
N ALA A 202 -8.30 10.33 17.28
CA ALA A 202 -7.85 11.59 16.68
C ALA A 202 -6.79 11.37 15.58
N ILE A 203 -5.96 10.34 15.69
CA ILE A 203 -4.98 9.95 14.65
C ILE A 203 -5.67 9.31 13.44
N VAL A 204 -6.68 8.46 13.67
CA VAL A 204 -7.53 7.88 12.62
C VAL A 204 -8.21 8.98 11.81
N GLU A 205 -8.84 9.95 12.47
CA GLU A 205 -9.47 11.10 11.80
C GLU A 205 -8.45 11.93 10.99
N GLN A 206 -7.25 12.18 11.55
CA GLN A 206 -6.19 12.88 10.83
C GLN A 206 -5.69 12.11 9.60
N SER A 207 -5.78 10.78 9.62
CA SER A 207 -5.36 9.95 8.51
C SER A 207 -6.17 10.24 7.24
N TRP A 208 -7.46 10.58 7.38
CA TRP A 208 -8.35 10.90 6.27
C TRP A 208 -8.02 12.24 5.60
N LEU A 209 -7.57 13.23 6.37
CA LEU A 209 -7.24 14.56 5.85
C LEU A 209 -5.98 14.53 4.96
N ASN A 210 -5.01 13.68 5.32
CA ASN A 210 -3.74 13.57 4.61
C ASN A 210 -3.84 12.83 3.25
N PHE A 211 -5.04 12.40 2.83
CA PHE A 211 -5.27 11.89 1.48
C PHE A 211 -5.52 12.99 0.45
N ASN A 212 -6.04 14.15 0.87
CA ASN A 212 -6.50 15.18 -0.06
C ASN A 212 -5.38 16.12 -0.54
N ASP A 213 -4.21 16.12 0.11
CA ASP A 213 -3.14 17.08 -0.17
C ASP A 213 -2.15 16.64 -1.28
N ASP A 214 -2.18 15.38 -1.71
CA ASP A 214 -1.29 14.87 -2.76
C ASP A 214 -1.79 15.17 -4.19
N GLU A 215 -3.09 15.43 -4.39
CA GLU A 215 -3.63 15.79 -5.72
C GLU A 215 -3.30 17.24 -6.14
N GLY A 216 -2.86 18.10 -5.21
CA GLY A 216 -2.66 19.54 -5.44
C GLY A 216 -1.25 19.98 -5.83
N LYS A 217 -0.25 19.10 -5.85
CA LYS A 217 1.17 19.49 -6.00
C LYS A 217 1.78 19.25 -7.37
N GLU A 218 1.08 18.60 -8.30
CA GLU A 218 1.64 18.25 -9.62
C GLU A 218 1.43 19.33 -10.70
N SER A 219 0.72 20.43 -10.41
CA SER A 219 0.35 21.46 -11.39
C SER A 219 1.14 22.78 -11.30
N LYS A 220 2.29 22.84 -10.60
CA LYS A 220 3.12 24.07 -10.52
C LYS A 220 4.62 23.89 -10.77
N LYS A 221 5.01 23.02 -11.71
CA LYS A 221 6.36 23.02 -12.29
C LYS A 221 6.30 22.87 -13.80
N ASP A 222 5.84 23.90 -14.48
CA ASP A 222 6.21 24.23 -15.86
C ASP A 222 5.77 25.68 -16.10
N GLY A 223 6.67 26.62 -15.87
CA GLY A 223 6.37 28.05 -16.02
C GLY A 223 7.28 28.96 -15.21
N SER A 224 8.60 28.88 -15.43
CA SER A 224 9.49 30.03 -15.31
C SER A 224 10.73 29.84 -16.17
#